data_AF-A0A261FBM5-F1
#
_entry.id   AF-A0A261FBM5-F1
#
_cell.length_a   1.000
_cell.length_b   1.000
_cell.length_c   1.000
_cell.angle_alpha   90.00
_cell.angle_beta   90.00
_cell.angle_gamma   90.00
#
_symmetry.space_group_name_H-M   'P 1'
#
loop_
_entity.id
_entity.type
_entity.pdbx_description
1 polymer ?
#
loop_
_entity_poly.entity_id
_entity_poly.type
_entity_poly.pdbx_seq_one_letter_code
_entity_poly.pdbx_strand_id
1 'polypeptide(L)'
;MADFDTEREGQIEFYKTFLPRIDPTLTLDDILADDNDGVLNGNLLEFKLRVNDLNAVLSQCVKYLSSLRIKGKPVPANIIIVDLNGEQAYLYKSADYLDDIEKVYVGGASKSNAGFVGCAYDEKYAYGQDQLAVTHLINRLKETEFTRIHIDENCIVGWATAFYKAVPNARKEDFIGDDTGKHKTIGEIRNPSVFAEYIYPYKGTSNVKFQYLMDKLNDTLQKKNLGAFYTPEPYAEKSHELLRMAIGRVPAGNDYVIIDRCAGTGNLEKG
;
A
#
# COMPACT_ATOMS: atom_id res chain seq x y z
N MET A 1 -30.20 17.64 -14.06
CA MET A 1 -29.61 16.50 -13.35
C MET A 1 -28.80 15.74 -14.37
N ALA A 2 -27.55 15.45 -14.03
CA ALA A 2 -26.74 14.54 -14.81
C ALA A 2 -27.42 13.17 -14.93
N ASP A 3 -27.32 12.55 -16.10
CA ASP A 3 -27.91 11.26 -16.40
C ASP A 3 -26.93 10.46 -17.25
N PHE A 4 -25.89 9.95 -16.58
CA PHE A 4 -24.85 9.14 -17.21
C PHE A 4 -25.30 7.70 -17.31
N ASP A 5 -25.02 7.07 -18.47
CA ASP A 5 -25.28 5.66 -18.71
C ASP A 5 -24.18 4.77 -18.11
N THR A 6 -22.97 5.31 -17.96
CA THR A 6 -21.80 4.57 -17.44
C THR A 6 -20.99 5.38 -16.45
N GLU A 7 -20.38 4.71 -15.46
CA GLU A 7 -19.48 5.35 -14.49
C GLU A 7 -18.30 6.05 -15.19
N ARG A 8 -17.76 5.42 -16.25
CA ARG A 8 -16.62 5.96 -16.99
C ARG A 8 -16.94 7.28 -17.68
N GLU A 9 -18.14 7.42 -18.23
CA GLU A 9 -18.60 8.66 -18.86
C GLU A 9 -18.67 9.79 -17.84
N GLY A 10 -19.37 9.57 -16.72
CA GLY A 10 -19.50 10.57 -15.67
C GLY A 10 -18.17 10.93 -15.01
N GLN A 11 -17.28 9.95 -14.82
CA GLN A 11 -15.92 10.20 -14.32
C GLN A 11 -15.12 11.12 -15.27
N ILE A 12 -15.17 10.86 -16.58
CA ILE A 12 -14.48 11.71 -17.57
C ILE A 12 -15.06 13.13 -17.56
N GLU A 13 -16.38 13.28 -17.49
CA GLU A 13 -17.02 14.59 -17.42
C GLU A 13 -16.66 15.34 -16.12
N PHE A 14 -16.66 14.64 -14.99
CA PHE A 14 -16.21 15.20 -13.72
C PHE A 14 -14.78 15.73 -13.84
N TYR A 15 -13.84 14.92 -14.31
CA TYR A 15 -12.45 15.36 -14.44
C TYR A 15 -12.29 16.53 -15.43
N LYS A 16 -12.97 16.50 -16.59
CA LYS A 16 -12.96 17.64 -17.51
C LYS A 16 -13.47 18.94 -16.87
N THR A 17 -14.44 18.83 -15.98
CA THR A 17 -15.05 19.98 -15.29
C THR A 17 -14.17 20.51 -14.16
N PHE A 18 -13.55 19.62 -13.38
CA PHE A 18 -12.84 19.98 -12.15
C PHE A 18 -11.33 20.14 -12.34
N LEU A 19 -10.65 19.32 -13.15
CA LEU A 19 -9.18 19.35 -13.28
C LEU A 19 -8.62 20.70 -13.72
N PRO A 20 -9.16 21.40 -14.73
CA PRO A 20 -8.61 22.70 -15.14
C PRO A 20 -8.64 23.76 -14.03
N ARG A 21 -9.47 23.56 -12.99
CA ARG A 21 -9.61 24.46 -11.83
C ARG A 21 -8.74 24.02 -10.64
N ILE A 22 -8.25 22.78 -10.66
CA ILE A 22 -7.41 22.17 -9.62
C ILE A 22 -5.94 22.32 -10.02
N ASP A 23 -5.57 21.70 -11.13
CA ASP A 23 -4.24 21.79 -11.73
C ASP A 23 -4.38 21.64 -13.27
N PRO A 24 -4.12 22.70 -14.05
CA PRO A 24 -4.26 22.66 -15.51
C PRO A 24 -3.16 21.84 -16.21
N THR A 25 -2.12 21.39 -15.48
CA THR A 25 -1.03 20.60 -16.04
C THR A 25 -1.29 19.09 -15.97
N LEU A 26 -2.24 18.65 -15.15
CA LEU A 26 -2.59 17.24 -15.00
C LEU A 26 -3.49 16.75 -16.14
N THR A 27 -3.19 15.55 -16.62
CA THR A 27 -4.02 14.81 -17.56
C THR A 27 -4.78 13.68 -16.85
N LEU A 28 -5.80 13.14 -17.52
CA LEU A 28 -6.53 11.97 -17.02
C LEU A 28 -5.62 10.76 -16.78
N ASP A 29 -4.60 10.59 -17.62
CA ASP A 29 -3.66 9.47 -17.52
C ASP A 29 -2.74 9.59 -16.29
N ASP A 30 -2.51 10.81 -15.79
CA ASP A 30 -1.71 11.05 -14.57
C ASP A 30 -2.47 10.66 -13.29
N ILE A 31 -3.80 10.59 -13.37
CA ILE A 31 -4.70 10.38 -12.22
C ILE A 31 -5.17 8.93 -12.14
N LEU A 32 -5.47 8.33 -13.30
CA LEU A 32 -6.00 6.98 -13.41
C LEU A 32 -4.87 5.96 -13.30
N ALA A 33 -4.63 5.44 -12.10
CA ALA A 33 -3.61 4.42 -11.84
C ALA A 33 -4.09 3.33 -10.86
N ASP A 34 -3.45 2.16 -10.90
CA ASP A 34 -3.63 1.06 -9.93
C ASP A 34 -5.07 0.55 -9.73
N ASP A 35 -5.85 0.44 -10.81
CA ASP A 35 -7.20 -0.15 -10.80
C ASP A 35 -8.20 0.53 -9.83
N ASN A 36 -7.91 1.76 -9.40
CA ASN A 36 -8.85 2.63 -8.68
C ASN A 36 -9.26 3.80 -9.57
N ASP A 37 -10.32 4.50 -9.17
CA ASP A 37 -10.88 5.58 -9.97
C ASP A 37 -10.04 6.86 -9.97
N GLY A 38 -8.95 6.88 -9.20
CA GLY A 38 -7.88 7.86 -9.29
C GLY A 38 -7.47 8.45 -7.94
N VAL A 39 -6.19 8.78 -7.82
CA VAL A 39 -5.66 9.61 -6.73
C VAL A 39 -5.29 10.96 -7.31
N LEU A 40 -5.90 12.02 -6.78
CA LEU A 40 -5.63 13.40 -7.16
C LEU A 40 -5.07 14.15 -5.95
N ASN A 41 -3.78 14.49 -6.00
CA ASN A 41 -3.07 15.10 -4.88
C ASN A 41 -3.21 14.22 -3.62
N GLY A 42 -3.69 14.81 -2.51
CA GLY A 42 -3.99 14.13 -1.25
C GLY A 42 -5.38 13.50 -1.18
N ASN A 43 -6.04 13.24 -2.31
CA ASN A 43 -7.43 12.77 -2.37
C ASN A 43 -7.57 11.49 -3.18
N LEU A 44 -8.12 10.43 -2.56
CA LEU A 44 -8.65 9.27 -3.28
C LEU A 44 -10.06 9.60 -3.77
N LEU A 45 -10.34 9.36 -5.05
CA LEU A 45 -11.68 9.48 -5.60
C LEU A 45 -12.26 8.09 -5.88
N GLU A 46 -13.55 7.92 -5.58
CA GLU A 46 -14.32 6.73 -5.94
C GLU A 46 -15.66 7.17 -6.53
N PHE A 47 -15.96 6.74 -7.75
CA PHE A 47 -17.15 7.14 -8.46
C PHE A 47 -18.18 6.03 -8.46
N LYS A 48 -19.46 6.43 -8.33
CA LYS A 48 -20.60 5.58 -8.58
C LYS A 48 -21.61 6.34 -9.41
N LEU A 49 -22.31 5.65 -10.32
CA LEU A 49 -23.46 6.24 -11.01
C LEU A 49 -24.49 6.79 -10.02
N ARG A 50 -24.77 6.00 -8.98
CA ARG A 50 -25.59 6.34 -7.80
C ARG A 50 -25.02 5.69 -6.56
N VAL A 51 -24.91 6.43 -5.47
CA VAL A 51 -24.43 5.90 -4.19
C VAL A 51 -25.62 5.48 -3.33
N ASN A 52 -25.97 4.19 -3.38
CA ASN A 52 -27.08 3.65 -2.59
C ASN A 52 -26.68 3.31 -1.15
N ASP A 53 -25.41 2.95 -0.94
CA ASP A 53 -24.85 2.59 0.37
C ASP A 53 -23.44 3.19 0.49
N LEU A 54 -23.33 4.26 1.29
CA LEU A 54 -22.06 4.93 1.53
C LEU A 54 -21.04 4.04 2.23
N ASN A 55 -21.47 3.16 3.15
CA ASN A 55 -20.57 2.31 3.90
C ASN A 55 -19.92 1.24 3.01
N ALA A 56 -20.70 0.68 2.08
CA ALA A 56 -20.17 -0.30 1.12
C ALA A 56 -19.11 0.33 0.21
N VAL A 57 -19.34 1.56 -0.27
CA VAL A 57 -18.38 2.29 -1.12
C VAL A 57 -17.17 2.73 -0.30
N LEU A 58 -17.36 3.21 0.92
CA LEU A 58 -16.26 3.56 1.83
C LEU A 58 -15.37 2.35 2.15
N SER A 59 -15.95 1.16 2.36
CA SER A 59 -15.18 -0.07 2.56
C SER A 59 -14.30 -0.39 1.36
N GLN A 60 -14.79 -0.14 0.14
CA GLN A 60 -14.00 -0.28 -1.09
C GLN A 60 -12.82 0.70 -1.10
N CYS A 61 -13.05 1.97 -0.75
CA CYS A 61 -11.99 2.99 -0.65
C CYS A 61 -10.91 2.58 0.36
N VAL A 62 -11.30 2.11 1.55
CA VAL A 62 -10.37 1.62 2.58
C VAL A 62 -9.48 0.48 2.06
N LYS A 63 -10.06 -0.45 1.28
CA LYS A 63 -9.30 -1.54 0.64
C LYS A 63 -8.30 -1.01 -0.39
N TYR A 64 -8.65 0.03 -1.15
CA TYR A 64 -7.70 0.68 -2.06
C TYR A 64 -6.55 1.36 -1.30
N LEU A 65 -6.84 2.09 -0.23
CA LEU A 65 -5.81 2.71 0.61
C LEU A 65 -4.87 1.68 1.23
N SER A 66 -5.41 0.54 1.71
CA SER A 66 -4.61 -0.60 2.18
C SER A 66 -3.67 -1.14 1.09
N SER A 67 -4.18 -1.31 -0.12
CA SER A 67 -3.39 -1.74 -1.29
C SER A 67 -2.27 -0.75 -1.63
N LEU A 68 -2.55 0.57 -1.62
CA LEU A 68 -1.54 1.61 -1.83
C LEU A 68 -0.41 1.52 -0.79
N ARG A 69 -0.79 1.45 0.50
CA ARG A 69 0.14 1.29 1.62
C ARG A 69 1.03 0.06 1.43
N ILE A 70 0.47 -1.11 1.10
CA ILE A 70 1.21 -2.36 0.87
C ILE A 70 2.20 -2.22 -0.29
N LYS A 71 1.80 -1.52 -1.37
CA LYS A 71 2.64 -1.25 -2.53
C LYS A 71 3.73 -0.19 -2.28
N GLY A 72 3.80 0.41 -1.09
CA GLY A 72 4.75 1.48 -0.76
C GLY A 72 4.37 2.83 -1.39
N LYS A 73 3.08 3.06 -1.62
CA LYS A 73 2.54 4.32 -2.13
C LYS A 73 1.95 5.13 -0.98
N PRO A 74 2.07 6.47 -1.01
CA PRO A 74 1.41 7.34 -0.04
C PRO A 74 -0.10 7.08 0.05
N VAL A 75 -0.65 7.23 1.25
CA VAL A 75 -2.09 7.11 1.53
C VAL A 75 -2.69 8.52 1.54
N PRO A 76 -3.53 8.89 0.55
CA PRO A 76 -4.24 10.18 0.53
C PRO A 76 -4.90 10.51 1.86
N ALA A 77 -4.86 11.77 2.31
CA ALA A 77 -5.52 12.17 3.55
C ALA A 77 -7.06 12.16 3.45
N ASN A 78 -7.58 12.35 2.24
CA ASN A 78 -9.01 12.45 1.98
C ASN A 78 -9.50 11.28 1.12
N ILE A 79 -10.71 10.81 1.42
CA ILE A 79 -11.50 9.91 0.58
C ILE A 79 -12.71 10.72 0.10
N ILE A 80 -12.92 10.78 -1.21
CA ILE A 80 -14.04 11.49 -1.83
C ILE A 80 -14.86 10.50 -2.63
N ILE A 81 -16.05 10.20 -2.13
CA ILE A 81 -17.01 9.35 -2.83
C ILE A 81 -17.92 10.25 -3.65
N VAL A 82 -18.00 10.01 -4.96
CA VAL A 82 -18.75 10.82 -5.91
C VAL A 82 -19.97 10.05 -6.42
N ASP A 83 -21.16 10.58 -6.15
CA ASP A 83 -22.42 10.18 -6.77
C ASP A 83 -22.65 11.02 -8.03
N LEU A 84 -22.39 10.40 -9.19
CA LEU A 84 -22.39 11.07 -10.48
C LEU A 84 -23.78 11.62 -10.86
N ASN A 85 -24.82 10.77 -10.88
CA ASN A 85 -26.17 11.19 -11.26
C ASN A 85 -26.88 11.94 -10.12
N GLY A 86 -26.39 11.83 -8.89
CA GLY A 86 -26.82 12.63 -7.74
C GLY A 86 -26.18 13.99 -7.65
N GLU A 87 -25.11 14.21 -8.44
CA GLU A 87 -24.29 15.41 -8.46
C GLU A 87 -23.84 15.81 -7.03
N GLN A 88 -23.43 14.79 -6.26
CA GLN A 88 -23.07 14.90 -4.85
C GLN A 88 -21.73 14.22 -4.58
N ALA A 89 -20.92 14.80 -3.70
CA ALA A 89 -19.70 14.18 -3.20
C ALA A 89 -19.68 14.14 -1.67
N TYR A 90 -19.04 13.12 -1.11
CA TYR A 90 -18.96 12.87 0.33
C TYR A 90 -17.50 12.76 0.73
N LEU A 91 -17.08 13.55 1.70
CA LEU A 91 -15.72 13.55 2.25
C LEU A 91 -15.63 12.65 3.47
N TYR A 92 -14.59 11.84 3.52
CA TYR A 92 -14.12 11.16 4.71
C TYR A 92 -12.62 11.41 4.90
N LYS A 93 -12.14 11.42 6.14
CA LYS A 93 -10.70 11.45 6.44
C LYS A 93 -10.12 10.05 6.56
N SER A 94 -9.06 9.77 5.81
CA SER A 94 -8.36 8.46 5.85
C SER A 94 -7.81 8.14 7.25
N ALA A 95 -7.44 9.17 8.02
CA ALA A 95 -6.94 9.02 9.38
C ALA A 95 -7.94 8.32 10.32
N ASP A 96 -9.25 8.53 10.13
CA ASP A 96 -10.29 7.91 10.94
C ASP A 96 -10.44 6.40 10.67
N TYR A 97 -9.86 5.93 9.56
CA TYR A 97 -9.91 4.54 9.11
C TYR A 97 -8.53 3.89 9.13
N LEU A 98 -7.54 4.48 9.80
CA LEU A 98 -6.15 3.99 9.78
C LEU A 98 -6.06 2.51 10.22
N ASP A 99 -6.79 2.13 11.25
CA ASP A 99 -6.83 0.75 11.75
C ASP A 99 -7.38 -0.24 10.72
N ASP A 100 -8.30 0.19 9.86
CA ASP A 100 -8.82 -0.63 8.76
C ASP A 100 -7.87 -0.62 7.56
N ILE A 101 -7.27 0.53 7.24
CA ILE A 101 -6.28 0.68 6.16
C ILE A 101 -5.04 -0.19 6.41
N GLU A 102 -4.63 -0.37 7.66
CA GLU A 102 -3.48 -1.19 8.03
C GLU A 102 -3.76 -2.72 8.04
N LYS A 103 -5.00 -3.14 7.74
CA LYS A 103 -5.34 -4.55 7.52
C LYS A 103 -4.96 -5.01 6.11
N VAL A 104 -4.79 -6.31 5.94
CA VAL A 104 -4.58 -6.94 4.63
C VAL A 104 -5.90 -7.51 4.12
N TYR A 105 -6.31 -7.09 2.92
CA TYR A 105 -7.51 -7.58 2.25
C TYR A 105 -7.14 -8.49 1.08
N VAL A 106 -7.88 -9.60 0.94
CA VAL A 106 -7.67 -10.58 -0.14
C VAL A 106 -8.84 -10.51 -1.11
N GLY A 107 -8.54 -10.46 -2.42
CA GLY A 107 -9.52 -10.34 -3.49
C GLY A 107 -9.73 -8.90 -3.96
N GLY A 108 -10.65 -8.72 -4.91
CA GLY A 108 -10.95 -7.40 -5.46
C GLY A 108 -11.62 -6.47 -4.45
N ALA A 109 -11.23 -5.20 -4.42
CA ALA A 109 -11.73 -4.21 -3.46
C ALA A 109 -13.26 -4.02 -3.54
N SER A 110 -13.85 -4.20 -4.71
CA SER A 110 -15.31 -4.12 -4.93
C SER A 110 -16.11 -5.31 -4.39
N LYS A 111 -15.44 -6.35 -3.85
CA LYS A 111 -16.08 -7.57 -3.35
C LYS A 111 -16.13 -7.60 -1.83
N SER A 112 -17.22 -8.17 -1.30
CA SER A 112 -17.42 -8.41 0.14
C SER A 112 -17.30 -7.12 0.97
N ASN A 113 -18.06 -6.09 0.58
CA ASN A 113 -18.11 -4.79 1.26
C ASN A 113 -19.33 -4.65 2.20
N ALA A 114 -20.24 -5.63 2.19
CA ALA A 114 -21.41 -5.63 3.05
C ALA A 114 -21.00 -5.75 4.54
N GLY A 115 -21.64 -4.96 5.40
CA GLY A 115 -21.45 -5.01 6.86
C GLY A 115 -20.32 -4.14 7.40
N PHE A 116 -19.59 -3.41 6.56
CA PHE A 116 -18.72 -2.33 7.02
C PHE A 116 -19.58 -1.20 7.60
N VAL A 117 -19.14 -0.60 8.70
CA VAL A 117 -19.82 0.53 9.34
C VAL A 117 -18.80 1.63 9.52
N GLY A 118 -18.87 2.64 8.67
CA GLY A 118 -18.01 3.81 8.77
C GLY A 118 -18.53 4.83 9.78
N CYS A 119 -17.69 5.81 10.08
CA CYS A 119 -18.11 7.05 10.73
C CYS A 119 -19.03 7.85 9.80
N ALA A 120 -19.64 8.91 10.33
CA ALA A 120 -20.33 9.88 9.47
C ALA A 120 -19.32 10.55 8.52
N TYR A 121 -19.76 10.93 7.33
CA TYR A 121 -18.96 11.78 6.45
C TYR A 121 -18.69 13.12 7.13
N ASP A 122 -17.51 13.69 6.88
CA ASP A 122 -17.11 15.01 7.39
C ASP A 122 -17.90 16.12 6.70
N GLU A 123 -17.99 16.04 5.37
CA GLU A 123 -18.63 17.04 4.53
C GLU A 123 -19.38 16.39 3.37
N LYS A 124 -20.42 17.09 2.90
CA LYS A 124 -21.19 16.74 1.71
C LYS A 124 -21.24 17.93 0.77
N TYR A 125 -20.96 17.70 -0.50
CA TYR A 125 -20.93 18.72 -1.55
C TYR A 125 -22.03 18.44 -2.57
N ALA A 126 -23.08 19.27 -2.61
CA ALA A 126 -24.11 19.22 -3.64
C ALA A 126 -23.67 19.98 -4.91
N TYR A 127 -22.61 19.49 -5.56
CA TYR A 127 -21.88 20.23 -6.60
C TYR A 127 -22.69 20.47 -7.89
N GLY A 128 -23.80 19.77 -8.13
CA GLY A 128 -24.70 20.05 -9.26
C GLY A 128 -25.69 21.20 -9.03
N GLN A 129 -25.84 21.66 -7.79
CA GLN A 129 -26.89 22.62 -7.40
C GLN A 129 -26.33 23.87 -6.72
N ASP A 130 -25.18 23.75 -6.05
CA ASP A 130 -24.61 24.82 -5.23
C ASP A 130 -23.19 25.17 -5.68
N GLN A 131 -23.04 26.41 -6.18
CA GLN A 131 -21.76 26.95 -6.62
C GLN A 131 -20.74 27.04 -5.48
N LEU A 132 -21.20 27.28 -4.24
CA LEU A 132 -20.32 27.29 -3.07
C LEU A 132 -19.79 25.89 -2.78
N ALA A 133 -20.65 24.87 -2.89
CA ALA A 133 -20.23 23.46 -2.78
C ALA A 133 -19.20 23.08 -3.85
N VAL A 134 -19.34 23.59 -5.09
CA VAL A 134 -18.31 23.41 -6.15
C VAL A 134 -16.99 24.03 -5.72
N THR A 135 -16.99 25.27 -5.21
CA THR A 135 -15.77 25.94 -4.75
C THR A 135 -15.11 25.19 -3.61
N HIS A 136 -15.88 24.71 -2.63
CA HIS A 136 -15.35 23.94 -1.51
C HIS A 136 -14.77 22.60 -1.95
N LEU A 137 -15.45 21.88 -2.85
CA LEU A 137 -14.94 20.63 -3.42
C LEU A 137 -13.64 20.85 -4.20
N ILE A 138 -13.53 21.93 -5.00
CA ILE A 138 -12.28 22.27 -5.70
C ILE A 138 -11.15 22.55 -4.71
N ASN A 139 -11.43 23.30 -3.64
CA ASN A 139 -10.43 23.58 -2.61
C ASN A 139 -9.97 22.29 -1.93
N ARG A 140 -10.90 21.36 -1.65
CA ARG A 140 -10.60 20.05 -1.09
C ARG A 140 -9.72 19.22 -2.04
N LEU A 141 -10.04 19.19 -3.34
CA LEU A 141 -9.26 18.45 -4.34
C LEU A 141 -7.85 19.03 -4.60
N LYS A 142 -7.58 20.26 -4.13
CA LYS A 142 -6.23 20.87 -4.15
C LYS A 142 -5.36 20.48 -2.96
N GLU A 143 -5.94 19.90 -1.91
CA GLU A 143 -5.19 19.44 -0.75
C GLU A 143 -4.18 18.36 -1.15
N THR A 144 -2.95 18.49 -0.66
CA THR A 144 -1.80 17.64 -0.98
C THR A 144 -1.35 16.81 0.21
N GLU A 145 -2.15 16.78 1.27
CA GLU A 145 -1.84 16.09 2.51
C GLU A 145 -2.04 14.57 2.38
N PHE A 146 -1.24 13.83 3.14
CA PHE A 146 -1.29 12.37 3.19
C PHE A 146 -1.43 11.90 4.65
N THR A 147 -2.05 10.74 4.83
CA THR A 147 -2.14 10.07 6.13
C THR A 147 -0.89 9.22 6.35
N ARG A 148 -0.25 9.43 7.51
CA ARG A 148 0.90 8.63 7.93
C ARG A 148 0.44 7.23 8.33
N ILE A 149 1.25 6.22 7.98
CA ILE A 149 1.00 4.82 8.31
C ILE A 149 2.10 4.24 9.20
N HIS A 150 1.80 3.15 9.88
CA HIS A 150 2.76 2.31 10.58
C HIS A 150 3.33 1.25 9.64
N ILE A 151 4.65 1.18 9.59
CA ILE A 151 5.36 0.13 8.86
C ILE A 151 5.18 -1.21 9.59
N ASP A 152 4.73 -2.21 8.84
CA ASP A 152 4.67 -3.61 9.27
C ASP A 152 5.24 -4.55 8.20
N GLU A 153 5.12 -5.84 8.46
CA GLU A 153 5.62 -6.89 7.59
C GLU A 153 4.92 -6.98 6.21
N ASN A 154 3.72 -6.43 6.10
CA ASN A 154 2.91 -6.45 4.88
C ASN A 154 3.31 -5.31 3.93
N CYS A 155 3.74 -4.15 4.46
CA CYS A 155 4.06 -2.99 3.62
C CYS A 155 5.55 -2.66 3.51
N ILE A 156 6.40 -3.17 4.41
CA ILE A 156 7.82 -2.77 4.48
C ILE A 156 8.59 -2.96 3.17
N VAL A 157 8.29 -4.02 2.41
CA VAL A 157 8.96 -4.30 1.13
C VAL A 157 8.57 -3.28 0.05
N GLY A 158 7.30 -2.87 0.03
CA GLY A 158 6.81 -1.81 -0.85
C GLY A 158 7.53 -0.50 -0.56
N TRP A 159 7.56 -0.10 0.72
CA TRP A 159 8.22 1.13 1.16
C TRP A 159 9.73 1.11 0.98
N ALA A 160 10.41 -0.03 1.15
CA ALA A 160 11.82 -0.16 0.80
C ALA A 160 12.06 0.09 -0.69
N THR A 161 11.19 -0.47 -1.55
CA THR A 161 11.27 -0.28 -3.00
C THR A 161 11.04 1.18 -3.38
N ALA A 162 10.08 1.86 -2.75
CA ALA A 162 9.87 3.29 -2.92
C ALA A 162 11.10 4.11 -2.46
N PHE A 163 11.69 3.74 -1.32
CA PHE A 163 12.87 4.41 -0.78
C PHE A 163 14.07 4.33 -1.73
N TYR A 164 14.39 3.15 -2.28
CA TYR A 164 15.51 3.01 -3.21
C TYR A 164 15.27 3.70 -4.55
N LYS A 165 14.01 3.97 -4.93
CA LYS A 165 13.71 4.82 -6.08
C LYS A 165 13.94 6.30 -5.77
N ALA A 166 13.52 6.74 -4.58
CA ALA A 166 13.71 8.12 -4.13
C ALA A 166 15.19 8.44 -3.83
N VAL A 167 15.96 7.45 -3.36
CA VAL A 167 17.37 7.57 -3.01
C VAL A 167 18.17 6.46 -3.71
N PRO A 168 18.55 6.65 -4.99
CA PRO A 168 19.13 5.59 -5.84
C PRO A 168 20.41 4.92 -5.32
N ASN A 169 21.18 5.60 -4.48
CA ASN A 169 22.44 5.09 -3.92
C ASN A 169 22.29 4.56 -2.48
N ALA A 170 21.06 4.53 -1.94
CA ALA A 170 20.82 4.02 -0.61
C ALA A 170 20.97 2.49 -0.55
N ARG A 171 21.47 2.03 0.60
CA ARG A 171 21.64 0.61 0.95
C ARG A 171 20.55 0.18 1.91
N LYS A 172 20.49 -1.13 2.18
CA LYS A 172 19.53 -1.71 3.14
C LYS A 172 19.58 -1.05 4.52
N GLU A 173 20.78 -0.82 5.06
CA GLU A 173 20.97 -0.17 6.36
C GLU A 173 20.45 1.28 6.41
N ASP A 174 20.41 1.99 5.28
CA ASP A 174 19.87 3.35 5.23
C ASP A 174 18.33 3.36 5.33
N PHE A 175 17.67 2.24 5.00
CA PHE A 175 16.22 2.10 5.12
C PHE A 175 15.80 1.47 6.46
N ILE A 176 16.35 0.28 6.77
CA ILE A 176 15.94 -0.52 7.93
C ILE A 176 16.99 -0.59 9.03
N GLY A 177 18.14 0.07 8.92
CA GLY A 177 19.19 0.01 9.93
C GLY A 177 18.70 0.33 11.34
N ASP A 178 19.34 -0.29 12.33
CA ASP A 178 19.12 -0.03 13.75
C ASP A 178 20.44 0.18 14.51
N ASP A 179 20.34 0.54 15.79
CA ASP A 179 21.50 0.78 16.67
C ASP A 179 22.01 -0.48 17.37
N THR A 180 21.41 -1.64 17.09
CA THR A 180 21.72 -2.92 17.74
C THR A 180 22.78 -3.73 16.97
N GLY A 181 22.94 -3.46 15.67
CA GLY A 181 23.90 -4.13 14.80
C GLY A 181 25.36 -3.68 14.96
N LYS A 182 26.26 -4.37 14.26
CA LYS A 182 27.70 -4.02 14.18
C LYS A 182 27.93 -2.65 13.55
N HIS A 183 27.08 -2.27 12.61
CA HIS A 183 27.02 -0.95 12.00
C HIS A 183 25.80 -0.21 12.57
N LYS A 184 26.05 0.87 13.31
CA LYS A 184 25.01 1.67 13.98
C LYS A 184 24.49 2.75 13.03
N THR A 185 23.71 2.33 12.04
CA THR A 185 23.05 3.23 11.09
C THR A 185 21.56 3.26 11.43
N ILE A 186 21.02 4.42 11.78
CA ILE A 186 19.57 4.57 12.00
C ILE A 186 18.89 4.71 10.65
N GLY A 187 18.07 3.72 10.28
CA GLY A 187 17.38 3.70 9.00
C GLY A 187 16.16 4.62 8.93
N GLU A 188 15.74 4.92 7.71
CA GLU A 188 14.56 5.72 7.38
C GLU A 188 13.30 5.29 8.15
N ILE A 189 13.05 3.99 8.36
CA ILE A 189 11.84 3.59 9.10
C ILE A 189 11.87 3.99 10.58
N ARG A 190 13.05 4.23 11.17
CA ARG A 190 13.21 4.59 12.58
C ARG A 190 13.29 6.10 12.80
N ASN A 191 13.88 6.81 11.84
CA ASN A 191 13.93 8.26 11.84
C ASN A 191 13.60 8.80 10.43
N PRO A 192 12.30 8.80 10.06
CA PRO A 192 11.88 9.18 8.72
C PRO A 192 12.31 10.60 8.36
N SER A 193 13.00 10.72 7.24
CA SER A 193 13.49 11.99 6.69
C SER A 193 12.95 12.21 5.28
N VAL A 194 13.00 11.17 4.44
CA VAL A 194 12.46 11.18 3.07
C VAL A 194 10.95 10.98 3.08
N PHE A 195 10.46 10.14 3.98
CA PHE A 195 9.05 9.76 4.11
C PHE A 195 8.43 10.25 5.41
N ALA A 196 8.94 11.35 5.98
CA ALA A 196 8.43 11.96 7.22
C ALA A 196 6.92 12.24 7.18
N GLU A 197 6.39 12.60 6.01
CA GLU A 197 4.98 12.89 5.78
C GLU A 197 4.11 11.63 5.57
N TYR A 198 4.74 10.47 5.34
CA TYR A 198 4.01 9.25 4.94
C TYR A 198 4.09 8.10 5.95
N ILE A 199 5.13 8.03 6.77
CA ILE A 199 5.32 6.92 7.73
C ILE A 199 5.58 7.43 9.13
N TYR A 200 5.03 6.76 10.14
CA TYR A 200 5.43 6.95 11.53
C TYR A 200 6.75 6.23 11.82
N PRO A 201 7.60 6.76 12.73
CA PRO A 201 8.78 6.05 13.19
C PRO A 201 8.41 4.67 13.76
N TYR A 202 9.06 3.63 13.26
CA TYR A 202 8.92 2.27 13.75
C TYR A 202 9.52 2.15 15.16
N LYS A 203 8.67 1.77 16.11
CA LYS A 203 9.02 1.74 17.55
C LYS A 203 9.52 0.38 18.05
N GLY A 204 9.59 -0.64 17.19
CA GLY A 204 10.07 -1.96 17.59
C GLY A 204 11.54 -1.90 18.00
N THR A 205 11.90 -2.58 19.09
CA THR A 205 13.25 -2.54 19.67
C THR A 205 14.34 -3.06 18.74
N SER A 206 13.99 -3.99 17.86
CA SER A 206 14.88 -4.53 16.82
C SER A 206 14.10 -4.80 15.53
N ASN A 207 14.83 -5.18 14.49
CA ASN A 207 14.24 -5.55 13.20
C ASN A 207 13.84 -7.03 13.09
N VAL A 208 13.80 -7.78 14.21
CA VAL A 208 13.49 -9.22 14.22
C VAL A 208 12.14 -9.52 13.56
N LYS A 209 11.15 -8.63 13.72
CA LYS A 209 9.83 -8.75 13.05
C LYS A 209 9.95 -8.86 11.52
N PHE A 210 11.00 -8.31 10.93
CA PHE A 210 11.23 -8.28 9.48
C PHE A 210 12.28 -9.30 9.02
N GLN A 211 12.77 -10.18 9.90
CA GLN A 211 13.91 -11.06 9.61
C GLN A 211 13.68 -11.94 8.39
N TYR A 212 12.48 -12.49 8.22
CA TYR A 212 12.12 -13.33 7.08
C TYR A 212 11.94 -12.54 5.76
N LEU A 213 11.97 -11.21 5.82
CA LEU A 213 11.88 -10.31 4.66
C LEU A 213 13.22 -9.66 4.30
N MET A 214 14.29 -9.89 5.06
CA MET A 214 15.58 -9.20 4.90
C MET A 214 16.20 -9.30 3.51
N ASP A 215 15.92 -10.39 2.78
CA ASP A 215 16.36 -10.56 1.39
C ASP A 215 15.54 -9.71 0.42
N LYS A 216 14.23 -9.63 0.65
CA LYS A 216 13.32 -8.79 -0.12
C LYS A 216 13.57 -7.30 0.12
N LEU A 217 14.30 -6.95 1.18
CA LEU A 217 14.69 -5.59 1.51
C LEU A 217 16.05 -5.17 0.92
N ASN A 218 16.78 -6.05 0.25
CA ASN A 218 17.98 -5.63 -0.47
C ASN A 218 17.61 -4.69 -1.64
N ASP A 219 18.53 -3.80 -2.01
CA ASP A 219 18.36 -2.94 -3.18
C ASP A 219 18.34 -3.77 -4.48
N THR A 220 17.87 -3.16 -5.57
CA THR A 220 17.68 -3.85 -6.86
C THR A 220 18.97 -4.44 -7.43
N LEU A 221 20.11 -3.76 -7.26
CA LEU A 221 21.41 -4.25 -7.73
C LEU A 221 21.87 -5.45 -6.91
N GLN A 222 21.72 -5.40 -5.59
CA GLN A 222 22.03 -6.53 -4.72
C GLN A 222 21.10 -7.71 -4.94
N LYS A 223 19.80 -7.50 -5.12
CA LYS A 223 18.84 -8.58 -5.45
C LYS A 223 19.24 -9.32 -6.73
N LYS A 224 19.65 -8.59 -7.77
CA LYS A 224 20.12 -9.17 -9.03
C LYS A 224 21.43 -9.93 -8.85
N ASN A 225 22.34 -9.42 -8.02
CA ASN A 225 23.64 -10.03 -7.78
C ASN A 225 23.58 -11.26 -6.85
N LEU A 226 22.63 -11.31 -5.92
CA LEU A 226 22.55 -12.35 -4.89
C LEU A 226 21.77 -13.60 -5.33
N GLY A 227 20.90 -13.52 -6.34
CA GLY A 227 20.04 -14.65 -6.74
C GLY A 227 19.16 -15.20 -5.60
N ALA A 228 18.98 -14.44 -4.52
CA ALA A 228 18.35 -14.88 -3.29
C ALA A 228 16.82 -14.74 -3.39
N PHE A 229 16.15 -15.82 -3.79
CA PHE A 229 14.69 -15.90 -3.79
C PHE A 229 14.21 -16.38 -2.40
N TYR A 230 13.24 -15.66 -1.83
CA TYR A 230 12.58 -16.04 -0.58
C TYR A 230 11.93 -17.43 -0.72
N THR A 231 12.29 -18.35 0.19
CA THR A 231 11.64 -19.66 0.31
C THR A 231 10.60 -19.60 1.44
N PRO A 232 9.30 -19.80 1.16
CA PRO A 232 8.24 -19.81 2.18
C PRO A 232 8.45 -20.90 3.23
N GLU A 233 8.05 -20.63 4.48
CA GLU A 233 8.23 -21.56 5.62
C GLU A 233 7.61 -22.95 5.40
N PRO A 234 6.36 -23.10 4.89
CA PRO A 234 5.81 -24.43 4.61
C PRO A 234 6.63 -25.22 3.58
N TYR A 235 7.32 -24.52 2.68
CA TYR A 235 8.19 -25.15 1.69
C TYR A 235 9.49 -25.63 2.34
N ALA A 236 10.06 -24.84 3.26
CA ALA A 236 11.25 -25.23 4.02
C ALA A 236 10.94 -26.45 4.91
N GLU A 237 9.83 -26.44 5.65
CA GLU A 237 9.37 -27.56 6.48
C GLU A 237 9.22 -28.85 5.66
N LYS A 238 8.52 -28.76 4.52
CA LYS A 238 8.34 -29.93 3.66
C LYS A 238 9.65 -30.43 3.08
N SER A 239 10.57 -29.52 2.76
CA SER A 239 11.90 -29.89 2.25
C SER A 239 12.74 -30.60 3.33
N HIS A 240 12.65 -30.17 4.60
CA HIS A 240 13.28 -30.86 5.72
C HIS A 240 12.74 -32.27 5.92
N GLU A 241 11.42 -32.46 5.86
CA GLU A 241 10.79 -33.78 5.95
C GLU A 241 11.36 -34.73 4.88
N LEU A 242 11.38 -34.28 3.63
CA LEU A 242 11.90 -35.05 2.50
C LEU A 242 13.41 -35.33 2.63
N LEU A 243 14.18 -34.37 3.14
CA LEU A 243 15.61 -34.54 3.39
C LEU A 243 15.86 -35.62 4.46
N ARG A 244 15.10 -35.61 5.57
CA ARG A 244 15.19 -36.63 6.62
C ARG A 244 14.80 -38.02 6.10
N MET A 245 13.77 -38.10 5.25
CA MET A 245 13.41 -39.35 4.57
C MET A 245 14.52 -39.85 3.64
N ALA A 246 15.21 -38.96 2.94
CA ALA A 246 16.35 -39.33 2.08
C ALA A 246 17.55 -39.83 2.91
N ILE A 247 17.87 -39.16 4.02
CA ILE A 247 18.89 -39.62 4.96
C ILE A 247 18.53 -41.01 5.50
N GLY A 248 17.27 -41.25 5.86
CA GLY A 248 16.80 -42.55 6.36
C GLY A 248 16.92 -43.70 5.36
N ARG A 249 17.14 -43.41 4.06
CA ARG A 249 17.40 -44.42 3.03
C ARG A 249 18.89 -44.76 2.88
N VAL A 250 19.79 -44.03 3.54
CA VAL A 250 21.22 -44.32 3.54
C VAL A 250 21.47 -45.58 4.37
N PRO A 251 22.12 -46.63 3.82
CA PRO A 251 22.42 -47.85 4.57
C PRO A 251 23.26 -47.58 5.82
N ALA A 252 23.00 -48.35 6.88
CA ALA A 252 23.74 -48.24 8.14
C ALA A 252 25.25 -48.46 7.93
N GLY A 253 26.07 -47.57 8.51
CA GLY A 253 27.52 -47.60 8.38
C GLY A 253 28.08 -46.76 7.23
N ASN A 254 27.23 -46.13 6.41
CA ASN A 254 27.67 -45.21 5.36
C ASN A 254 27.56 -43.75 5.82
N ASP A 255 28.58 -42.97 5.52
CA ASP A 255 28.54 -41.51 5.66
C ASP A 255 27.72 -40.86 4.53
N TYR A 256 27.23 -39.65 4.80
CA TYR A 256 26.58 -38.82 3.80
C TYR A 256 26.98 -37.35 3.94
N VAL A 257 26.88 -36.60 2.86
CA VAL A 257 27.10 -35.16 2.81
C VAL A 257 25.86 -34.50 2.20
N ILE A 258 25.38 -33.44 2.83
CA ILE A 258 24.35 -32.57 2.28
C ILE A 258 25.06 -31.34 1.71
N ILE A 259 24.81 -31.04 0.43
CA ILE A 259 25.33 -29.87 -0.23
C ILE A 259 24.15 -29.05 -0.75
N ASP A 260 23.85 -27.95 -0.06
CA ASP A 260 22.92 -26.95 -0.58
C ASP A 260 23.69 -25.95 -1.45
N ARG A 261 23.49 -26.05 -2.77
CA ARG A 261 24.18 -25.21 -3.75
C ARG A 261 23.53 -23.84 -3.93
N CYS A 262 22.35 -23.61 -3.35
CA CYS A 262 21.56 -22.39 -3.50
C CYS A 262 20.82 -22.02 -2.21
N ALA A 263 21.49 -22.12 -1.06
CA ALA A 263 20.86 -21.98 0.26
C ALA A 263 20.17 -20.63 0.52
N GLY A 264 20.46 -19.59 -0.28
CA GLY A 264 19.89 -18.25 -0.10
C GLY A 264 20.18 -17.72 1.30
N THR A 265 19.15 -17.38 2.08
CA THR A 265 19.27 -16.99 3.51
C THR A 265 19.50 -18.16 4.48
N GLY A 266 19.66 -19.38 3.98
CA GLY A 266 19.88 -20.58 4.80
C GLY A 266 18.63 -21.02 5.55
N ASN A 267 17.41 -20.69 5.07
CA ASN A 267 16.18 -21.11 5.74
C ASN A 267 16.06 -22.64 5.85
N LEU A 268 16.59 -23.37 4.87
CA LEU A 268 16.68 -24.84 4.86
C LEU A 268 17.81 -25.39 5.76
N GLU A 269 18.68 -24.53 6.29
CA GLU A 269 19.78 -24.91 7.18
C GLU A 269 19.47 -24.61 8.66
N LYS A 270 18.36 -23.91 8.95
CA LYS A 270 17.96 -23.52 10.31
C LYS A 270 17.24 -24.61 11.11
N GLY A 271 16.82 -25.71 10.46
CA GLY A 271 16.03 -26.82 11.05
C GLY A 271 16.79 -28.13 11.24
#